data_AF-A0A933S043-F1
#
_entry.id   AF-A0A933S043-F1
#
_cell.length_a   1.000
_cell.length_b   1.000
_cell.length_c   1.000
_cell.angle_alpha   90.00
_cell.angle_beta   90.00
_cell.angle_gamma   90.00
#
_symmetry.space_group_name_H-M   'P 1'
#
loop_
_entity.id
_entity.type
_entity.pdbx_description
1 polymer ?
#
loop_
_entity_poly.entity_id
_entity_poly.type
_entity_poly.pdbx_seq_one_letter_code
_entity_poly.pdbx_strand_id
1 'polypeptide(L)'
;MNIRSNPDTTRPAVTTGGLPSSRKIYAVPTTAPDLRVPLREIVLSEGAAEPNLPVYDTSGPYTDPAVTIDVNKGLSRARTQWVLERGGVEQYEGRDVKPEDNGNVGAAHAAKSFTAHHQPLRGIGDAPITQYEFARRGIITKEMIYVAERENLGRKQQLERAEAALADGESFGAAVPAFITPEFVRDEIARGRAIIPANINHGELEPMIIGRNFLTKINANIGNSAVTSSVEEEVDKMVWAIRWGADTVMDLSTGRNIHTTREWILRNSPVPIGTVPIYQALEKCDGDPVKLTWELYKDTLIEQAEQGVDYFTIHAGVRLQYIHLTASRVTGIVSRGGSIMAKWCLAHHKESFLYENFE
;
A
#
# COMPACT_ATOMS: atom_id res chain seq x y z
N MET A 1 4.73 7.11 -25.97
CA MET A 1 3.85 8.14 -26.58
C MET A 1 2.76 8.42 -25.56
N ASN A 2 2.64 9.63 -25.05
CA ASN A 2 1.61 9.98 -24.06
C ASN A 2 0.27 10.03 -24.79
N ILE A 3 -0.58 9.01 -24.63
CA ILE A 3 -1.94 9.04 -25.18
C ILE A 3 -2.81 9.79 -24.17
N ARG A 4 -3.12 11.06 -24.48
CA ARG A 4 -4.27 11.73 -23.87
C ARG A 4 -5.54 11.22 -24.57
N SER A 5 -6.53 10.90 -23.74
CA SER A 5 -7.82 10.28 -24.03
C SER A 5 -8.53 10.75 -25.31
N ASN A 6 -9.09 9.78 -26.05
CA ASN A 6 -10.22 10.00 -26.95
C ASN A 6 -11.50 10.07 -26.08
N PRO A 7 -12.31 11.13 -26.15
CA PRO A 7 -13.52 11.28 -25.34
C PRO A 7 -14.62 10.21 -25.62
N ASP A 8 -14.42 9.35 -26.63
CA ASP A 8 -15.43 8.39 -27.10
C ASP A 8 -15.19 6.93 -26.64
N THR A 9 -14.23 6.67 -25.75
CA THR A 9 -13.99 5.31 -25.22
C THR A 9 -14.44 5.16 -23.79
N THR A 10 -15.39 4.25 -23.56
CA THR A 10 -15.93 3.77 -22.27
C THR A 10 -14.90 3.05 -21.36
N ARG A 11 -13.60 3.24 -21.58
CA ARG A 11 -12.51 2.66 -20.80
C ARG A 11 -11.69 3.80 -20.17
N PRO A 12 -11.53 3.84 -18.84
CA PRO A 12 -10.59 4.77 -18.22
C PRO A 12 -9.20 4.53 -18.80
N ALA A 13 -8.65 5.53 -19.50
CA ALA A 13 -7.35 5.43 -20.13
C ALA A 13 -6.28 5.88 -19.13
N VAL A 14 -5.54 4.90 -18.58
CA VAL A 14 -4.38 5.17 -17.72
C VAL A 14 -3.09 5.14 -18.52
N THR A 15 -2.06 5.82 -18.03
CA THR A 15 -0.74 5.80 -18.68
C THR A 15 -0.10 4.41 -18.66
N THR A 16 0.14 3.82 -19.83
CA THR A 16 0.80 2.51 -19.99
C THR A 16 2.03 2.56 -20.91
N GLY A 17 2.75 1.44 -20.99
CA GLY A 17 3.90 1.24 -21.86
C GLY A 17 5.24 1.50 -21.18
N GLY A 18 6.31 0.90 -21.73
CA GLY A 18 7.66 0.96 -21.17
C GLY A 18 8.18 2.39 -20.95
N LEU A 19 9.08 2.54 -19.98
CA LEU A 19 9.83 3.78 -19.79
C LEU A 19 10.89 3.93 -20.90
N PRO A 20 11.24 5.17 -21.30
CA PRO A 20 12.25 5.40 -22.34
C PRO A 20 13.56 4.66 -22.04
N SER A 21 14.12 4.02 -23.07
CA SER A 21 15.37 3.25 -23.01
C SER A 21 15.41 2.19 -21.89
N SER A 22 14.24 1.72 -21.43
CA SER A 22 14.13 0.70 -20.41
C SER A 22 13.17 -0.40 -20.86
N ARG A 23 13.37 -1.61 -20.34
CA ARG A 23 12.39 -2.71 -20.48
C ARG A 23 12.12 -3.38 -19.13
N LYS A 24 10.88 -3.83 -18.95
CA LYS A 24 10.49 -4.65 -17.79
C LYS A 24 11.25 -5.98 -17.86
N ILE A 25 11.78 -6.41 -16.72
CA ILE A 25 12.35 -7.74 -16.54
C ILE A 25 11.83 -8.35 -15.24
N TYR A 26 11.96 -9.66 -15.11
CA TYR A 26 11.59 -10.39 -13.91
C TYR A 26 12.74 -11.24 -13.41
N ALA A 27 13.21 -10.95 -12.20
CA ALA A 27 14.14 -11.80 -11.49
C ALA A 27 13.39 -12.99 -10.88
N VAL A 28 14.00 -14.19 -10.94
CA VAL A 28 13.42 -15.42 -10.39
C VAL A 28 14.28 -15.91 -9.23
N PRO A 29 13.77 -15.91 -7.98
CA PRO A 29 14.48 -16.46 -6.83
C PRO A 29 14.76 -17.96 -7.00
N THR A 30 15.97 -18.41 -6.66
CA THR A 30 16.36 -19.83 -6.79
C THR A 30 15.50 -20.77 -5.93
N THR A 31 15.09 -20.31 -4.75
CA THR A 31 14.29 -21.08 -3.79
C THR A 31 12.78 -21.03 -4.06
N ALA A 32 12.32 -20.19 -5.00
CA ALA A 32 10.91 -20.02 -5.33
C ALA A 32 10.75 -19.72 -6.85
N PRO A 33 10.91 -20.75 -7.71
CA PRO A 33 10.96 -20.58 -9.17
C PRO A 33 9.61 -20.18 -9.80
N ASP A 34 8.52 -20.23 -9.02
CA ASP A 34 7.20 -19.71 -9.38
C ASP A 34 7.10 -18.18 -9.22
N LEU A 35 7.96 -17.55 -8.42
CA LEU A 35 7.96 -16.11 -8.23
C LEU A 35 8.57 -15.37 -9.44
N ARG A 36 8.01 -14.19 -9.71
CA ARG A 36 8.49 -13.24 -10.72
C ARG A 36 8.62 -11.88 -10.05
N VAL A 37 9.85 -11.45 -9.79
CA VAL A 37 10.15 -10.21 -9.06
C VAL A 37 10.49 -9.12 -10.08
N PRO A 38 9.65 -8.08 -10.22
CA PRO A 38 9.77 -7.09 -11.27
C PRO A 38 10.89 -6.12 -10.98
N LEU A 39 11.65 -5.84 -12.03
CA LEU A 39 12.62 -4.77 -12.12
C LEU A 39 12.47 -4.15 -13.52
N ARG A 40 13.18 -3.07 -13.77
CA ARG A 40 13.43 -2.64 -15.14
C ARG A 40 14.93 -2.61 -15.37
N GLU A 41 15.36 -2.94 -16.57
CA GLU A 41 16.74 -2.69 -16.97
C GLU A 41 16.82 -1.49 -17.90
N ILE A 42 17.80 -0.63 -17.66
CA ILE A 42 18.16 0.47 -18.55
C ILE A 42 19.09 -0.10 -19.62
N VAL A 43 18.68 0.05 -20.89
CA VAL A 43 19.44 -0.42 -22.04
C VAL A 43 20.58 0.57 -22.31
N LEU A 44 21.81 0.09 -22.16
CA LEU A 44 23.01 0.88 -22.45
C LEU A 44 23.39 0.77 -23.93
N SER A 45 24.14 1.74 -24.44
CA SER A 45 24.65 1.68 -25.81
C SER A 45 25.70 0.58 -25.95
N GLU A 46 25.78 -0.03 -27.13
CA GLU A 46 26.76 -1.10 -27.40
C GLU A 46 28.21 -0.66 -27.14
N GLY A 47 28.53 0.61 -27.37
CA GLY A 47 29.84 1.18 -27.12
C GLY A 47 30.22 1.35 -25.64
N ALA A 48 29.28 1.19 -24.70
CA ALA A 48 29.56 1.28 -23.27
C ALA A 48 30.37 0.08 -22.75
N ALA A 49 30.30 -1.07 -23.45
CA ALA A 49 30.95 -2.32 -23.03
C ALA A 49 30.58 -2.77 -21.59
N GLU A 50 29.39 -2.38 -21.12
CA GLU A 50 28.84 -2.72 -19.81
C GLU A 50 27.50 -3.44 -19.98
N PRO A 51 27.12 -4.36 -19.06
CA PRO A 51 25.79 -4.94 -19.06
C PRO A 51 24.73 -3.86 -18.79
N ASN A 52 23.53 -4.05 -19.33
CA ASN A 52 22.36 -3.23 -18.97
C ASN A 52 22.18 -3.16 -17.46
N LEU A 53 21.69 -2.03 -16.95
CA LEU A 53 21.59 -1.77 -15.52
C LEU A 53 20.19 -2.11 -14.99
N PRO A 54 20.02 -3.18 -14.18
CA PRO A 54 18.78 -3.43 -13.47
C PRO A 54 18.58 -2.38 -12.37
N VAL A 55 17.37 -1.85 -12.28
CA VAL A 55 16.96 -0.89 -11.25
C VAL A 55 15.60 -1.28 -10.70
N TYR A 56 15.33 -0.81 -9.48
CA TYR A 56 14.07 -1.03 -8.79
C TYR A 56 12.92 -0.44 -9.63
N ASP A 57 11.79 -1.16 -9.68
CA ASP A 57 10.64 -0.76 -10.47
C ASP A 57 9.33 -1.06 -9.73
N THR A 58 8.58 0.01 -9.46
CA THR A 58 7.29 0.03 -8.76
C THR A 58 6.11 0.13 -9.72
N SER A 59 6.36 0.32 -11.02
CA SER A 59 5.32 0.61 -12.01
C SER A 59 4.38 -0.57 -12.30
N GLY A 60 4.66 -1.74 -11.72
CA GLY A 60 3.89 -2.97 -11.88
C GLY A 60 3.65 -3.36 -13.34
N PRO A 61 2.52 -4.02 -13.64
CA PRO A 61 2.19 -4.49 -14.98
C PRO A 61 1.99 -3.38 -16.03
N TYR A 62 1.81 -2.12 -15.63
CA TYR A 62 1.51 -1.00 -16.54
C TYR A 62 2.64 -0.67 -17.53
N THR A 63 3.88 -1.04 -17.20
CA THR A 63 5.05 -0.86 -18.09
C THR A 63 5.50 -2.17 -18.76
N ASP A 64 4.80 -3.28 -18.51
CA ASP A 64 5.09 -4.56 -19.15
C ASP A 64 4.33 -4.66 -20.49
N PRO A 65 5.03 -4.67 -21.64
CA PRO A 65 4.38 -4.79 -22.93
C PRO A 65 3.69 -6.15 -23.15
N ALA A 66 3.97 -7.17 -22.33
CA ALA A 66 3.32 -8.47 -22.40
C ALA A 66 1.96 -8.51 -21.68
N VAL A 67 1.62 -7.48 -20.90
CA VAL A 67 0.37 -7.43 -20.13
C VAL A 67 -0.62 -6.46 -20.75
N THR A 68 -1.81 -6.96 -21.10
CA THR A 68 -2.93 -6.12 -21.52
C THR A 68 -3.66 -5.59 -20.29
N ILE A 69 -3.61 -4.28 -20.07
CA ILE A 69 -4.29 -3.61 -18.96
C ILE A 69 -5.78 -3.40 -19.27
N ASP A 70 -6.64 -3.85 -18.36
CA ASP A 70 -8.08 -3.53 -18.34
C ASP A 70 -8.48 -3.11 -16.93
N VAL A 71 -8.54 -1.80 -16.71
CA VAL A 71 -8.83 -1.21 -15.40
C VAL A 71 -10.20 -1.60 -14.83
N ASN A 72 -11.14 -2.04 -15.67
CA ASN A 72 -12.46 -2.52 -15.21
C ASN A 72 -12.41 -3.94 -14.64
N LYS A 73 -11.36 -4.70 -14.97
CA LYS A 73 -11.12 -6.05 -14.44
C LYS A 73 -10.14 -6.04 -13.27
N GLY A 74 -9.34 -4.99 -13.16
CA GLY A 74 -8.25 -4.91 -12.19
C GLY A 74 -7.02 -5.70 -12.64
N LEU A 75 -5.98 -5.66 -11.83
CA LEU A 75 -4.74 -6.40 -12.05
C LEU A 75 -4.89 -7.89 -11.68
N SER A 76 -3.95 -8.69 -12.16
CA SER A 76 -3.88 -10.11 -11.79
C SER A 76 -3.64 -10.28 -10.29
N ARG A 77 -4.46 -11.10 -9.65
CA ARG A 77 -4.41 -11.35 -8.20
C ARG A 77 -3.43 -12.46 -7.80
N ALA A 78 -2.23 -12.46 -8.38
CA ALA A 78 -1.24 -13.54 -8.28
C ALA A 78 -0.89 -13.94 -6.84
N ARG A 79 -0.90 -12.98 -5.90
CA ARG A 79 -0.56 -13.23 -4.49
C ARG A 79 -1.62 -14.00 -3.71
N THR A 80 -2.88 -14.02 -4.18
CA THR A 80 -3.99 -14.73 -3.49
C THR A 80 -3.63 -16.19 -3.25
N GLN A 81 -3.01 -16.84 -4.24
CA GLN A 81 -2.60 -18.23 -4.13
C GLN A 81 -1.56 -18.45 -3.02
N TRP A 82 -0.64 -17.51 -2.80
CA TRP A 82 0.38 -17.62 -1.74
C TRP A 82 -0.23 -17.53 -0.34
N VAL A 83 -1.31 -16.76 -0.20
CA VAL A 83 -2.07 -16.64 1.04
C VAL A 83 -2.83 -17.94 1.31
N LEU A 84 -3.50 -18.49 0.29
CA LEU A 84 -4.24 -19.76 0.41
C LEU A 84 -3.33 -20.96 0.71
N GLU A 85 -2.19 -21.08 0.01
CA GLU A 85 -1.21 -22.16 0.20
C GLU A 85 -0.63 -22.20 1.61
N ARG A 86 -0.47 -21.03 2.23
CA ARG A 86 0.05 -20.91 3.59
C ARG A 86 -0.93 -21.42 4.64
N GLY A 87 -2.23 -21.40 4.33
CA GLY A 87 -3.30 -21.74 5.25
C GLY A 87 -3.50 -20.70 6.35
N GLY A 88 -4.43 -21.00 7.27
CA GLY A 88 -4.81 -20.09 8.36
C GLY A 88 -5.83 -19.02 7.98
N VAL A 89 -6.34 -19.02 6.75
CA VAL A 89 -7.40 -18.12 6.28
C VAL A 89 -8.59 -18.89 5.73
N GLU A 90 -9.78 -18.30 5.83
CA GLU A 90 -11.01 -18.75 5.16
C GLU A 90 -11.66 -17.62 4.38
N GLN A 91 -12.39 -17.98 3.33
CA GLN A 91 -13.34 -17.07 2.69
C GLN A 91 -14.58 -16.93 3.58
N TYR A 92 -15.14 -15.73 3.63
CA TYR A 92 -16.44 -15.48 4.24
C TYR A 92 -17.21 -14.43 3.43
N GLU A 93 -18.47 -14.20 3.78
CA GLU A 93 -19.38 -13.31 3.04
C GLU A 93 -18.86 -11.86 3.00
N GLY A 94 -18.18 -11.41 4.07
CA GLY A 94 -17.82 -10.01 4.23
C GLY A 94 -18.97 -9.15 4.73
N ARG A 95 -18.70 -7.84 4.78
CA ARG A 95 -19.65 -6.80 5.14
C ARG A 95 -20.31 -6.21 3.89
N ASP A 96 -21.62 -6.00 3.95
CA ASP A 96 -22.33 -5.22 2.93
C ASP A 96 -21.86 -3.77 2.89
N VAL A 97 -21.76 -3.22 1.67
CA VAL A 97 -21.50 -1.79 1.46
C VAL A 97 -22.76 -1.00 1.81
N LYS A 98 -22.63 -0.04 2.72
CA LYS A 98 -23.71 0.80 3.21
C LYS A 98 -23.72 2.17 2.51
N PRO A 99 -24.86 2.88 2.43
CA PRO A 99 -24.91 4.21 1.82
C PRO A 99 -23.91 5.22 2.40
N GLU A 100 -23.67 5.18 3.72
CA GLU A 100 -22.74 6.07 4.41
C GLU A 100 -21.27 5.84 4.01
N ASP A 101 -20.91 4.67 3.49
CA ASP A 101 -19.55 4.37 3.02
C ASP A 101 -19.12 5.25 1.84
N ASN A 102 -20.13 5.72 1.10
CA ASN A 102 -19.99 6.61 -0.03
C ASN A 102 -20.56 8.01 0.28
N GLY A 103 -20.83 8.34 1.54
CA GLY A 103 -21.31 9.65 1.97
C GLY A 103 -22.78 9.91 1.63
N ASN A 104 -23.63 8.88 1.67
CA ASN A 104 -25.08 8.97 1.45
C ASN A 104 -25.47 9.64 0.12
N VAL A 105 -24.68 9.38 -0.93
CA VAL A 105 -24.93 9.97 -2.25
C VAL A 105 -26.16 9.38 -2.92
N GLY A 106 -27.00 10.26 -3.50
CA GLY A 106 -28.08 9.83 -4.38
C GLY A 106 -27.55 9.23 -5.69
N ALA A 107 -28.38 8.41 -6.34
CA ALA A 107 -28.00 7.63 -7.53
C ALA A 107 -27.35 8.44 -8.67
N ALA A 108 -27.75 9.70 -8.86
CA ALA A 108 -27.19 10.57 -9.90
C ALA A 108 -25.72 11.00 -9.66
N HIS A 109 -25.23 10.87 -8.42
CA HIS A 109 -23.87 11.23 -8.03
C HIS A 109 -23.05 10.05 -7.50
N ALA A 110 -23.63 8.84 -7.54
CA ALA A 110 -22.95 7.62 -7.16
C ALA A 110 -21.89 7.28 -8.21
N ALA A 111 -20.67 7.03 -7.76
CA ALA A 111 -19.63 6.50 -8.63
C ALA A 111 -20.00 5.09 -9.09
N LYS A 112 -19.57 4.73 -10.31
CA LYS A 112 -19.77 3.37 -10.83
C LYS A 112 -19.04 2.38 -9.94
N SER A 113 -19.76 1.39 -9.40
CA SER A 113 -19.16 0.31 -8.62
C SER A 113 -18.19 -0.51 -9.47
N PHE A 114 -17.12 -0.99 -8.84
CA PHE A 114 -16.22 -1.96 -9.45
C PHE A 114 -16.96 -3.29 -9.63
N THR A 115 -16.84 -3.92 -10.78
CA THR A 115 -17.69 -5.06 -11.16
C THR A 115 -17.14 -6.42 -10.72
N ALA A 116 -15.84 -6.53 -10.45
CA ALA A 116 -15.28 -7.79 -9.98
C ALA A 116 -15.44 -7.88 -8.46
N HIS A 117 -16.29 -8.80 -8.02
CA HIS A 117 -16.46 -9.11 -6.61
C HIS A 117 -15.55 -10.27 -6.22
N HIS A 118 -14.76 -10.07 -5.17
CA HIS A 118 -13.94 -11.10 -4.55
C HIS A 118 -14.40 -11.30 -3.12
N GLN A 119 -14.67 -12.55 -2.73
CA GLN A 119 -14.99 -12.84 -1.34
C GLN A 119 -13.76 -12.54 -0.46
N PRO A 120 -13.92 -11.76 0.62
CA PRO A 120 -12.82 -11.46 1.50
C PRO A 120 -12.35 -12.71 2.25
N LEU A 121 -11.06 -12.74 2.51
CA LEU A 121 -10.39 -13.67 3.40
C LEU A 121 -10.31 -13.06 4.80
N ARG A 122 -10.41 -13.93 5.82
CA ARG A 122 -10.11 -13.61 7.22
C ARG A 122 -9.28 -14.72 7.85
N GLY A 123 -8.58 -14.41 8.94
CA GLY A 123 -7.84 -15.40 9.72
C GLY A 123 -8.76 -16.38 10.47
N ILE A 124 -8.28 -17.61 10.67
CA ILE A 124 -8.97 -18.67 11.41
C ILE A 124 -8.21 -18.98 12.71
N GLY A 125 -8.90 -18.87 13.84
CA GLY A 125 -8.35 -19.21 15.16
C GLY A 125 -7.04 -18.49 15.46
N ASP A 126 -6.07 -19.22 16.01
CA ASP A 126 -4.75 -18.69 16.40
C ASP A 126 -3.66 -18.93 15.33
N ALA A 127 -4.08 -19.24 14.10
CA ALA A 127 -3.16 -19.39 12.99
C ALA A 127 -2.46 -18.04 12.72
N PRO A 128 -1.14 -18.03 12.44
CA PRO A 128 -0.43 -16.81 12.11
C PRO A 128 -0.99 -16.22 10.81
N ILE A 129 -1.17 -14.90 10.76
CA ILE A 129 -1.70 -14.18 9.58
C ILE A 129 -0.70 -13.13 9.11
N THR A 130 -0.09 -12.43 10.05
CA THR A 130 0.81 -11.31 9.77
C THR A 130 2.22 -11.81 9.48
N GLN A 131 2.95 -11.07 8.65
CA GLN A 131 4.36 -11.33 8.38
C GLN A 131 5.20 -11.32 9.67
N TYR A 132 4.81 -10.51 10.67
CA TYR A 132 5.42 -10.50 11.99
C TYR A 132 5.28 -11.84 12.72
N GLU A 133 4.07 -12.41 12.79
CA GLU A 133 3.84 -13.70 13.43
C GLU A 133 4.60 -14.83 12.74
N PHE A 134 4.62 -14.86 11.41
CA PHE A 134 5.42 -15.82 10.65
C PHE A 134 6.91 -15.69 10.99
N ALA A 135 7.43 -14.46 10.97
CA ALA A 135 8.83 -14.20 11.23
C ALA A 135 9.26 -14.62 12.65
N ARG A 136 8.42 -14.34 13.65
CA ARG A 136 8.62 -14.73 15.06
C ARG A 136 8.59 -16.25 15.25
N ARG A 137 7.88 -16.99 14.40
CA ARG A 137 7.85 -18.46 14.37
C ARG A 137 8.97 -19.08 13.52
N GLY A 138 9.91 -18.28 13.00
CA GLY A 138 11.01 -18.77 12.18
C GLY A 138 10.61 -19.12 10.74
N ILE A 139 9.40 -18.74 10.31
CA ILE A 139 8.85 -19.08 8.99
C ILE A 139 9.23 -17.99 7.99
N ILE A 140 9.80 -18.40 6.86
CA ILE A 140 10.07 -17.55 5.70
C ILE A 140 8.92 -17.70 4.71
N THR A 141 8.23 -16.60 4.43
CA THR A 141 7.07 -16.58 3.54
C THR A 141 7.50 -16.28 2.09
N LYS A 142 6.60 -16.51 1.12
CA LYS A 142 6.85 -16.12 -0.28
C LYS A 142 7.11 -14.61 -0.40
N GLU A 143 6.45 -13.76 0.38
CA GLU A 143 6.74 -12.32 0.38
C GLU A 143 8.13 -12.01 0.91
N MET A 144 8.62 -12.72 1.94
CA MET A 144 9.99 -12.51 2.44
C MET A 144 11.05 -12.88 1.39
N ILE A 145 10.83 -13.97 0.64
CA ILE A 145 11.68 -14.36 -0.49
C ILE A 145 11.61 -13.30 -1.61
N TYR A 146 10.39 -12.85 -1.93
CA TYR A 146 10.14 -11.86 -2.97
C TYR A 146 10.90 -10.55 -2.72
N VAL A 147 10.77 -9.99 -1.51
CA VAL A 147 11.43 -8.72 -1.18
C VAL A 147 12.95 -8.86 -1.07
N ALA A 148 13.47 -10.02 -0.63
CA ALA A 148 14.92 -10.24 -0.62
C ALA A 148 15.51 -10.16 -2.04
N GLU A 149 14.87 -10.81 -3.01
CA GLU A 149 15.28 -10.74 -4.42
C GLU A 149 15.14 -9.31 -4.98
N ARG A 150 14.05 -8.61 -4.61
CA ARG A 150 13.76 -7.25 -5.08
C ARG A 150 14.80 -6.24 -4.57
N GLU A 151 15.20 -6.35 -3.30
CA GLU A 151 16.22 -5.49 -2.67
C GLU A 151 17.64 -5.77 -3.20
N ASN A 152 17.90 -6.98 -3.70
CA ASN A 152 19.14 -7.29 -4.39
C ASN A 152 19.18 -6.79 -5.84
N LEU A 153 18.10 -6.20 -6.36
CA LEU A 153 17.96 -5.78 -7.76
C LEU A 153 18.24 -6.93 -8.74
N GLY A 154 17.83 -8.15 -8.38
CA GLY A 154 17.99 -9.37 -9.20
C GLY A 154 19.40 -9.96 -9.20
N ARG A 155 20.34 -9.41 -8.42
CA ARG A 155 21.68 -9.98 -8.25
C ARG A 155 21.58 -11.33 -7.55
N LYS A 156 22.29 -12.34 -8.07
CA LYS A 156 22.32 -13.71 -7.51
C LYS A 156 23.40 -13.94 -6.47
N GLN A 157 24.34 -13.02 -6.40
CA GLN A 157 25.45 -13.08 -5.46
C GLN A 157 25.86 -11.66 -5.05
N GLN A 158 26.51 -11.57 -3.90
CA GLN A 158 27.19 -10.37 -3.45
C GLN A 158 28.20 -9.90 -4.51
N LEU A 159 28.28 -8.59 -4.72
CA LEU A 159 29.34 -8.01 -5.54
C LEU A 159 30.65 -8.01 -4.75
N GLU A 160 31.77 -8.30 -5.41
CA GLU A 160 33.10 -8.26 -4.77
C GLU A 160 33.36 -6.92 -4.06
N ARG A 161 32.90 -5.81 -4.64
CA ARG A 161 33.03 -4.46 -4.09
C ARG A 161 32.01 -4.09 -3.00
N ALA A 162 31.04 -4.95 -2.68
CA ALA A 162 29.87 -4.56 -1.87
C ALA A 162 30.25 -4.10 -0.45
N GLU A 163 31.14 -4.82 0.23
CA GLU A 163 31.59 -4.47 1.58
C GLU A 163 32.38 -3.16 1.59
N ALA A 164 33.30 -2.99 0.65
CA ALA A 164 34.05 -1.75 0.49
C ALA A 164 33.13 -0.55 0.17
N ALA A 165 32.13 -0.74 -0.69
CA ALA A 165 31.17 0.30 -1.03
C ALA A 165 30.25 0.69 0.15
N LEU A 166 29.91 -0.27 1.01
CA LEU A 166 29.18 0.01 2.25
C LEU A 166 30.06 0.77 3.26
N ALA A 167 31.35 0.43 3.35
CA ALA A 167 32.30 1.12 4.21
C ALA A 167 32.66 2.54 3.73
N ASP A 168 32.46 2.83 2.44
CA ASP A 168 32.60 4.16 1.83
C ASP A 168 31.40 5.09 2.13
N GLY A 169 30.44 4.62 2.94
CA GLY A 169 29.31 5.41 3.42
C GLY A 169 29.21 5.41 4.95
N GLU A 170 28.38 6.33 5.48
CA GLU A 170 28.01 6.36 6.89
C GLU A 170 26.52 6.01 7.03
N SER A 171 26.22 4.99 7.83
CA SER A 171 24.86 4.49 8.05
C SER A 171 24.30 4.81 9.44
N PHE A 172 25.10 5.49 10.27
CA PHE A 172 24.85 5.84 11.67
C PHE A 172 24.54 4.61 12.53
N GLY A 173 25.28 3.52 12.33
CA GLY A 173 25.09 2.24 13.02
C GLY A 173 23.92 1.39 12.51
N ALA A 174 23.55 1.53 11.22
CA ALA A 174 22.65 0.57 10.60
C ALA A 174 23.35 -0.78 10.37
N ALA A 175 22.57 -1.83 10.14
CA ALA A 175 23.06 -3.18 9.88
C ALA A 175 22.67 -3.60 8.46
N VAL A 176 23.09 -2.79 7.46
CA VAL A 176 22.85 -3.06 6.04
C VAL A 176 23.82 -4.17 5.59
N PRO A 177 23.32 -5.33 5.15
CA PRO A 177 24.20 -6.39 4.66
C PRO A 177 24.65 -6.12 3.23
N ALA A 178 25.79 -6.70 2.84
CA ALA A 178 26.29 -6.64 1.47
C ALA A 178 25.40 -7.39 0.46
N PHE A 179 24.56 -8.31 0.95
CA PHE A 179 23.56 -9.06 0.19
C PHE A 179 22.37 -9.41 1.07
N ILE A 180 21.16 -9.25 0.56
CA ILE A 180 19.92 -9.45 1.32
C ILE A 180 19.46 -10.91 1.16
N THR A 181 19.30 -11.65 2.25
CA THR A 181 18.74 -13.01 2.23
C THR A 181 17.29 -13.03 2.76
N PRO A 182 16.48 -14.03 2.38
CA PRO A 182 15.16 -14.22 2.99
C PRO A 182 15.21 -14.38 4.52
N GLU A 183 16.28 -14.99 5.04
CA GLU A 183 16.53 -15.12 6.49
C GLU A 183 16.77 -13.76 7.14
N PHE A 184 17.57 -12.88 6.51
CA PHE A 184 17.80 -11.53 7.01
C PHE A 184 16.50 -10.71 7.04
N VAL A 185 15.70 -10.81 5.98
CA VAL A 185 14.36 -10.20 5.91
C VAL A 185 13.48 -10.68 7.07
N ARG A 186 13.40 -12.00 7.27
CA ARG A 186 12.66 -12.60 8.39
C ARG A 186 13.15 -12.05 9.73
N ASP A 187 14.46 -12.00 9.97
CA ASP A 187 15.00 -11.52 11.23
C ASP A 187 14.71 -10.04 11.50
N GLU A 188 14.77 -9.18 10.48
CA GLU A 188 14.42 -7.76 10.61
C GLU A 188 12.94 -7.57 10.93
N ILE A 189 12.07 -8.40 10.36
CA ILE A 189 10.63 -8.41 10.68
C ILE A 189 10.40 -8.94 12.10
N ALA A 190 11.02 -10.07 12.48
CA ALA A 190 10.85 -10.70 13.79
C ALA A 190 11.26 -9.81 14.97
N ARG A 191 12.18 -8.86 14.74
CA ARG A 191 12.62 -7.88 15.73
C ARG A 191 11.90 -6.53 15.62
N GLY A 192 10.92 -6.41 14.73
CA GLY A 192 10.11 -5.20 14.54
C GLY A 192 10.84 -4.01 13.91
N ARG A 193 11.93 -4.26 13.18
CA ARG A 193 12.73 -3.21 12.50
C ARG A 193 12.39 -3.03 11.02
N ALA A 194 11.64 -3.97 10.45
CA ALA A 194 11.10 -3.89 9.11
C ALA A 194 9.70 -4.48 9.02
N ILE A 195 8.94 -4.05 8.02
CA ILE A 195 7.58 -4.52 7.75
C ILE A 195 7.39 -4.80 6.26
N ILE A 196 6.49 -5.74 5.96
CA ILE A 196 5.95 -5.97 4.62
C ILE A 196 4.44 -5.70 4.71
N PRO A 197 3.95 -4.51 4.28
CA PRO A 197 2.54 -4.17 4.30
C PRO A 197 1.83 -4.96 3.19
N ALA A 198 1.13 -6.04 3.57
CA ALA A 198 0.59 -7.00 2.63
C ALA A 198 -0.69 -7.66 3.15
N ASN A 199 -1.79 -6.91 3.13
CA ASN A 199 -3.10 -7.41 3.56
C ASN A 199 -3.47 -8.65 2.73
N ILE A 200 -4.00 -9.68 3.37
CA ILE A 200 -4.40 -10.95 2.73
C ILE A 200 -5.43 -10.76 1.60
N ASN A 201 -6.20 -9.66 1.61
CA ASN A 201 -7.20 -9.33 0.60
C ASN A 201 -6.65 -8.52 -0.59
N HIS A 202 -5.39 -8.05 -0.52
CA HIS A 202 -4.69 -7.39 -1.62
C HIS A 202 -3.90 -8.42 -2.43
N GLY A 203 -4.60 -9.07 -3.35
CA GLY A 203 -4.04 -10.14 -4.19
C GLY A 203 -3.20 -9.63 -5.36
N GLU A 204 -3.42 -8.37 -5.75
CA GLU A 204 -2.78 -7.66 -6.84
C GLU A 204 -1.35 -7.17 -6.49
N LEU A 205 -1.05 -7.13 -5.19
CA LEU A 205 0.18 -6.59 -4.62
C LEU A 205 1.44 -7.35 -5.09
N GLU A 206 2.43 -6.59 -5.56
CA GLU A 206 3.83 -6.95 -5.69
C GLU A 206 4.57 -6.57 -4.39
N PRO A 207 4.95 -7.52 -3.52
CA PRO A 207 5.46 -7.19 -2.20
C PRO A 207 6.70 -6.29 -2.21
N MET A 208 6.79 -5.45 -1.18
CA MET A 208 7.93 -4.59 -0.88
C MET A 208 8.18 -4.56 0.63
N ILE A 209 9.38 -4.13 1.04
CA ILE A 209 9.78 -4.05 2.45
C ILE A 209 10.17 -2.63 2.83
N ILE A 210 9.76 -2.23 4.04
CA ILE A 210 10.10 -0.94 4.65
C ILE A 210 10.92 -1.23 5.90
N GLY A 211 12.14 -0.70 5.96
CA GLY A 211 13.01 -0.79 7.13
C GLY A 211 14.33 -0.08 6.91
N ARG A 212 15.03 0.27 7.99
CA ARG A 212 16.27 1.06 7.94
C ARG A 212 17.41 0.40 7.15
N ASN A 213 17.42 -0.92 7.09
CA ASN A 213 18.49 -1.70 6.45
C ASN A 213 18.21 -2.06 4.98
N PHE A 214 17.19 -1.47 4.38
CA PHE A 214 16.73 -1.70 3.01
C PHE A 214 16.80 -0.38 2.22
N LEU A 215 16.55 -0.43 0.91
CA LEU A 215 16.43 0.78 0.10
C LEU A 215 15.38 1.72 0.72
N THR A 216 15.67 3.02 0.78
CA THR A 216 14.68 4.03 1.20
C THR A 216 13.47 3.97 0.28
N LYS A 217 12.27 3.92 0.87
CA LYS A 217 11.00 3.86 0.16
C LYS A 217 10.28 5.21 0.22
N ILE A 218 9.52 5.54 -0.82
CA ILE A 218 8.75 6.77 -0.92
C ILE A 218 7.25 6.50 -1.09
N ASN A 219 6.43 7.40 -0.58
CA ASN A 219 4.97 7.32 -0.67
C ASN A 219 4.41 8.48 -1.48
N ALA A 220 3.42 8.22 -2.32
CA ALA A 220 2.62 9.26 -2.99
C ALA A 220 1.22 9.33 -2.38
N ASN A 221 0.75 10.55 -2.10
CA ASN A 221 -0.63 10.77 -1.65
C ASN A 221 -1.51 11.09 -2.85
N ILE A 222 -2.63 10.39 -2.96
CA ILE A 222 -3.72 10.65 -3.90
C ILE A 222 -5.02 10.82 -3.11
N GLY A 223 -6.14 10.93 -3.81
CA GLY A 223 -7.46 10.95 -3.20
C GLY A 223 -8.32 12.07 -3.76
N ASN A 224 -9.61 11.78 -3.80
CA ASN A 224 -10.61 12.76 -4.17
C ASN A 224 -10.77 13.83 -3.08
N SER A 225 -11.24 15.00 -3.48
CA SER A 225 -11.71 16.01 -2.53
C SER A 225 -13.18 16.31 -2.80
N ALA A 226 -13.86 16.91 -1.82
CA ALA A 226 -15.24 17.36 -1.98
C ALA A 226 -15.46 18.33 -3.17
N VAL A 227 -14.39 18.87 -3.76
CA VAL A 227 -14.43 19.92 -4.79
C VAL A 227 -14.14 19.38 -6.20
N THR A 228 -13.30 18.35 -6.35
CA THR A 228 -12.85 17.83 -7.66
C THR A 228 -12.39 16.37 -7.58
N SER A 229 -12.63 15.62 -8.66
CA SER A 229 -12.03 14.33 -9.10
C SER A 229 -13.07 13.25 -9.41
N SER A 230 -12.75 12.37 -10.36
CA SER A 230 -13.50 11.15 -10.68
C SER A 230 -12.71 9.89 -10.31
N VAL A 231 -13.38 8.74 -10.30
CA VAL A 231 -12.73 7.44 -10.06
C VAL A 231 -11.57 7.20 -11.04
N GLU A 232 -11.79 7.54 -12.31
CA GLU A 232 -10.81 7.37 -13.38
C GLU A 232 -9.55 8.22 -13.16
N GLU A 233 -9.74 9.47 -12.71
CA GLU A 233 -8.63 10.36 -12.37
C GLU A 233 -7.82 9.83 -11.18
N GLU A 234 -8.45 9.24 -10.17
CA GLU A 234 -7.74 8.67 -9.03
C GLU A 234 -6.94 7.41 -9.40
N VAL A 235 -7.46 6.56 -10.27
CA VAL A 235 -6.70 5.41 -10.79
C VAL A 235 -5.52 5.90 -11.63
N ASP A 236 -5.68 6.90 -12.50
CA ASP A 236 -4.57 7.43 -13.30
C ASP A 236 -3.51 8.12 -12.42
N LYS A 237 -3.91 8.86 -11.37
CA LYS A 237 -2.95 9.43 -10.39
C LYS A 237 -2.13 8.34 -9.72
N MET A 238 -2.76 7.24 -9.30
CA MET A 238 -2.06 6.08 -8.74
C MET A 238 -1.06 5.51 -9.75
N VAL A 239 -1.51 5.19 -10.96
CA VAL A 239 -0.67 4.62 -12.04
C VAL A 239 0.50 5.55 -12.37
N TRP A 240 0.24 6.85 -12.45
CA TRP A 240 1.24 7.87 -12.71
C TRP A 240 2.27 7.94 -11.58
N ALA A 241 1.84 7.92 -10.32
CA ALA A 241 2.75 7.96 -9.18
C ALA A 241 3.69 6.74 -9.14
N ILE A 242 3.13 5.53 -9.27
CA ILE A 242 3.94 4.29 -9.23
C ILE A 242 4.85 4.16 -10.44
N ARG A 243 4.46 4.73 -11.60
CA ARG A 243 5.31 4.79 -12.80
C ARG A 243 6.61 5.56 -12.54
N TRP A 244 6.56 6.57 -11.69
CA TRP A 244 7.69 7.44 -11.36
C TRP A 244 8.41 7.09 -10.07
N GLY A 245 8.11 5.93 -9.47
CA GLY A 245 8.87 5.39 -8.35
C GLY A 245 8.17 5.45 -7.00
N ALA A 246 6.87 5.78 -6.92
CA ALA A 246 6.14 5.65 -5.66
C ALA A 246 6.08 4.18 -5.22
N ASP A 247 6.70 3.84 -4.09
CA ASP A 247 6.75 2.48 -3.55
C ASP A 247 5.47 2.10 -2.81
N THR A 248 4.76 3.09 -2.28
CA THR A 248 3.42 2.96 -1.71
C THR A 248 2.56 4.15 -2.14
N VAL A 249 1.25 3.97 -2.08
CA VAL A 249 0.30 5.05 -2.33
C VAL A 249 -0.68 5.14 -1.16
N MET A 250 -1.02 6.35 -0.73
CA MET A 250 -2.11 6.56 0.23
C MET A 250 -3.32 7.17 -0.45
N ASP A 251 -4.47 6.52 -0.28
CA ASP A 251 -5.76 7.13 -0.59
C ASP A 251 -6.20 8.01 0.58
N LEU A 252 -6.11 9.33 0.38
CA LEU A 252 -6.55 10.35 1.33
C LEU A 252 -7.88 10.99 0.91
N SER A 253 -8.68 10.28 0.11
CA SER A 253 -10.01 10.69 -0.34
C SER A 253 -10.88 11.15 0.81
N THR A 254 -11.60 12.26 0.60
CA THR A 254 -12.58 12.80 1.56
C THR A 254 -13.85 13.29 0.86
N GLY A 255 -14.97 13.25 1.57
CA GLY A 255 -16.29 13.51 1.00
C GLY A 255 -16.98 12.25 0.48
N ARG A 256 -17.44 12.29 -0.77
CA ARG A 256 -18.34 11.29 -1.36
C ARG A 256 -17.59 10.18 -2.08
N ASN A 257 -18.26 9.03 -2.26
CA ASN A 257 -17.76 7.89 -3.04
C ASN A 257 -16.41 7.32 -2.57
N ILE A 258 -16.02 7.49 -1.30
CA ILE A 258 -14.71 7.09 -0.79
C ILE A 258 -14.51 5.58 -0.91
N HIS A 259 -15.48 4.78 -0.47
CA HIS A 259 -15.42 3.32 -0.59
C HIS A 259 -15.25 2.87 -2.04
N THR A 260 -16.12 3.35 -2.93
CA THR A 260 -16.10 2.95 -4.34
C THR A 260 -14.78 3.36 -5.00
N THR A 261 -14.33 4.60 -4.80
CA THR A 261 -13.06 5.09 -5.37
C THR A 261 -11.88 4.24 -4.91
N ARG A 262 -11.82 3.92 -3.62
CA ARG A 262 -10.76 3.08 -3.06
C ARG A 262 -10.78 1.66 -3.62
N GLU A 263 -11.95 1.09 -3.88
CA GLU A 263 -12.07 -0.22 -4.51
C GLU A 263 -11.40 -0.23 -5.89
N TRP A 264 -11.66 0.78 -6.72
CA TRP A 264 -11.01 0.93 -8.02
C TRP A 264 -9.49 1.09 -7.90
N ILE A 265 -9.00 1.85 -6.91
CA ILE A 265 -7.56 2.02 -6.65
C ILE A 265 -6.93 0.68 -6.27
N LEU A 266 -7.48 -0.01 -5.27
CA LEU A 266 -6.92 -1.28 -4.74
C LEU A 266 -6.88 -2.37 -5.81
N ARG A 267 -7.96 -2.57 -6.56
CA ARG A 267 -8.03 -3.59 -7.62
C ARG A 267 -7.07 -3.29 -8.78
N ASN A 268 -6.56 -2.07 -8.87
CA ASN A 268 -5.59 -1.64 -9.87
C ASN A 268 -4.19 -1.38 -9.29
N SER A 269 -3.96 -1.56 -7.98
CA SER A 269 -2.67 -1.24 -7.39
C SER A 269 -1.76 -2.47 -7.32
N PRO A 270 -0.54 -2.41 -7.88
CA PRO A 270 0.49 -3.41 -7.62
C PRO A 270 1.32 -3.05 -6.38
N VAL A 271 1.13 -1.86 -5.80
CA VAL A 271 1.88 -1.37 -4.62
C VAL A 271 0.98 -1.33 -3.38
N PRO A 272 1.54 -1.33 -2.16
CA PRO A 272 0.75 -1.20 -0.95
C PRO A 272 -0.07 0.09 -0.91
N ILE A 273 -1.35 -0.05 -0.54
CA ILE A 273 -2.26 1.07 -0.35
C ILE A 273 -2.44 1.35 1.15
N GLY A 274 -2.21 2.60 1.53
CA GLY A 274 -2.49 3.11 2.87
C GLY A 274 -3.71 4.01 2.91
N THR A 275 -4.32 4.14 4.10
CA THR A 275 -5.41 5.08 4.34
C THR A 275 -5.28 5.76 5.70
N VAL A 276 -6.14 6.74 5.93
CA VAL A 276 -6.39 7.33 7.25
C VAL A 276 -7.86 7.03 7.61
N PRO A 277 -8.16 5.92 8.31
CA PRO A 277 -9.55 5.47 8.48
C PRO A 277 -10.48 6.49 9.13
N ILE A 278 -9.93 7.41 9.95
CA ILE A 278 -10.72 8.46 10.61
C ILE A 278 -11.33 9.44 9.60
N TYR A 279 -10.82 9.54 8.38
CA TYR A 279 -11.39 10.40 7.34
C TYR A 279 -12.73 9.88 6.84
N GLN A 280 -12.81 8.59 6.50
CA GLN A 280 -14.08 7.99 6.09
C GLN A 280 -15.05 7.90 7.27
N ALA A 281 -14.57 7.56 8.47
CA ALA A 281 -15.39 7.56 9.67
C ALA A 281 -16.03 8.94 9.93
N LEU A 282 -15.28 10.02 9.70
CA LEU A 282 -15.80 11.38 9.85
C LEU A 282 -16.91 11.69 8.84
N GLU A 283 -16.80 11.22 7.59
CA GLU A 283 -17.86 11.40 6.58
C GLU A 283 -19.12 10.60 6.92
N LYS A 284 -18.99 9.39 7.51
CA LYS A 284 -20.12 8.59 7.99
C LYS A 284 -20.93 9.28 9.11
N CYS A 285 -20.36 10.28 9.78
CA CYS A 285 -21.04 11.09 10.79
C CYS A 285 -21.19 12.57 10.38
N ASP A 286 -21.41 12.82 9.07
CA ASP A 286 -21.70 14.12 8.47
C ASP A 286 -20.63 15.19 8.73
N GLY A 287 -19.37 14.79 8.85
CA GLY A 287 -18.27 15.73 9.03
C GLY A 287 -18.15 16.29 10.45
N ASP A 288 -18.93 15.79 11.43
CA ASP A 288 -18.87 16.25 12.81
C ASP A 288 -17.97 15.37 13.68
N PRO A 289 -16.77 15.85 14.07
CA PRO A 289 -15.85 15.06 14.88
C PRO A 289 -16.44 14.67 16.23
N VAL A 290 -17.42 15.39 16.79
CA VAL A 290 -18.01 15.07 18.10
C VAL A 290 -18.87 13.81 18.05
N LYS A 291 -19.41 13.47 16.87
CA LYS A 291 -20.26 12.29 16.67
C LYS A 291 -19.49 10.99 16.42
N LEU A 292 -18.16 11.05 16.30
CA LEU A 292 -17.34 9.85 16.15
C LEU A 292 -17.49 8.93 17.37
N THR A 293 -17.67 7.64 17.12
CA THR A 293 -17.67 6.59 18.15
C THR A 293 -16.72 5.46 17.75
N TRP A 294 -16.36 4.62 18.73
CA TRP A 294 -15.56 3.44 18.48
C TRP A 294 -16.23 2.47 17.50
N GLU A 295 -17.54 2.26 17.61
CA GLU A 295 -18.30 1.33 16.78
C GLU A 295 -18.26 1.74 15.30
N LEU A 296 -18.43 3.03 15.03
CA LEU A 296 -18.38 3.59 13.68
C LEU A 296 -16.95 3.54 13.11
N TYR A 297 -15.93 3.76 13.94
CA TYR A 297 -14.53 3.61 13.54
C TYR A 297 -14.18 2.14 13.27
N LYS A 298 -14.63 1.22 14.13
CA LYS A 298 -14.44 -0.24 13.99
C LYS A 298 -15.07 -0.78 12.71
N ASP A 299 -16.31 -0.38 12.39
CA ASP A 299 -16.96 -0.72 11.12
C ASP A 299 -16.11 -0.26 9.92
N THR A 300 -15.53 0.94 10.01
CA THR A 300 -14.65 1.50 8.97
C THR A 300 -13.32 0.74 8.84
N LEU A 301 -12.74 0.27 9.95
CA LEU A 301 -11.55 -0.58 9.91
C LEU A 301 -11.83 -1.92 9.23
N ILE A 302 -12.94 -2.58 9.58
CA ILE A 302 -13.33 -3.87 9.00
C ILE A 302 -13.57 -3.72 7.49
N GLU A 303 -14.36 -2.70 7.10
CA GLU A 303 -14.59 -2.38 5.69
C GLU A 303 -13.28 -2.27 4.89
N GLN A 304 -12.35 -1.45 5.37
CA GLN A 304 -11.10 -1.22 4.65
C GLN A 304 -10.16 -2.44 4.67
N ALA A 305 -10.19 -3.22 5.74
CA ALA A 305 -9.42 -4.46 5.84
C ALA A 305 -9.93 -5.53 4.86
N GLU A 306 -11.25 -5.65 4.67
CA GLU A 306 -11.87 -6.53 3.69
C GLU A 306 -11.54 -6.11 2.25
N GLN A 307 -11.52 -4.80 1.97
CA GLN A 307 -11.13 -4.30 0.64
C GLN A 307 -9.66 -4.59 0.29
N GLY A 308 -8.78 -4.71 1.30
CA GLY A 308 -7.36 -4.99 1.12
C GLY A 308 -6.43 -3.80 1.38
N VAL A 309 -6.83 -2.80 2.16
CA VAL A 309 -5.89 -1.75 2.59
C VAL A 309 -4.74 -2.37 3.40
N ASP A 310 -3.50 -2.06 3.06
CA ASP A 310 -2.31 -2.71 3.61
C ASP A 310 -1.82 -2.11 4.92
N TYR A 311 -2.08 -0.82 5.14
CA TYR A 311 -1.72 -0.15 6.37
C TYR A 311 -2.63 1.04 6.69
N PHE A 312 -2.79 1.29 8.00
CA PHE A 312 -3.60 2.37 8.52
C PHE A 312 -2.76 3.39 9.27
N THR A 313 -2.93 4.67 8.94
CA THR A 313 -2.44 5.76 9.78
C THR A 313 -3.46 6.06 10.87
N ILE A 314 -3.20 5.59 12.09
CA ILE A 314 -4.06 5.72 13.26
C ILE A 314 -3.45 6.72 14.25
N HIS A 315 -4.21 7.75 14.62
CA HIS A 315 -3.75 8.85 15.47
C HIS A 315 -3.93 8.57 16.97
N ALA A 316 -3.68 7.33 17.42
CA ALA A 316 -3.85 6.92 18.82
C ALA A 316 -2.89 7.64 19.79
N GLY A 317 -1.81 8.25 19.29
CA GLY A 317 -0.89 9.07 20.09
C GLY A 317 -1.43 10.45 20.48
N VAL A 318 -2.56 10.90 19.92
CA VAL A 318 -3.19 12.19 20.29
C VAL A 318 -4.02 11.97 21.55
N ARG A 319 -3.36 12.07 22.71
CA ARG A 319 -3.99 11.91 24.03
C ARG A 319 -4.54 13.24 24.55
N LEU A 320 -5.62 13.19 25.32
CA LEU A 320 -6.25 14.37 25.93
C LEU A 320 -5.21 15.23 26.68
N GLN A 321 -4.38 14.57 27.49
CA GLN A 321 -3.34 15.22 28.30
C GLN A 321 -2.26 15.92 27.46
N TYR A 322 -2.14 15.66 26.16
CA TYR A 322 -1.12 16.30 25.30
C TYR A 322 -1.65 17.54 24.57
N ILE A 323 -2.97 17.74 24.50
CA ILE A 323 -3.55 18.80 23.66
C ILE A 323 -3.10 20.19 24.14
N HIS A 324 -3.07 20.43 25.45
CA HIS A 324 -2.66 21.72 26.02
C HIS A 324 -1.21 22.11 25.67
N LEU A 325 -0.31 21.14 25.42
CA LEU A 325 1.07 21.39 25.00
C LEU A 325 1.15 22.04 23.61
N THR A 326 0.06 22.04 22.85
CA THR A 326 -0.01 22.65 21.52
C THR A 326 -0.44 24.11 21.55
N ALA A 327 -0.89 24.64 22.69
CA ALA A 327 -1.46 25.99 22.81
C ALA A 327 -0.47 27.12 22.45
N SER A 328 0.83 26.93 22.73
CA SER A 328 1.87 27.92 22.45
C SER A 328 2.56 27.71 21.09
N ARG A 329 2.10 26.77 20.26
CA ARG A 329 2.68 26.56 18.93
C ARG A 329 2.25 27.67 17.98
N VAL A 330 3.18 28.14 17.15
CA VAL A 330 2.92 29.14 16.10
C VAL A 330 1.81 28.69 15.14
N THR A 331 1.79 27.41 14.77
CA THR A 331 0.86 26.84 13.77
C THR A 331 -0.10 25.78 14.34
N GLY A 332 -0.14 25.61 15.67
CA GLY A 332 -1.05 24.68 16.34
C GLY A 332 -0.89 23.21 15.93
N ILE A 333 -2.02 22.55 15.63
CA ILE A 333 -2.10 21.16 15.18
C ILE A 333 -2.39 21.15 13.67
N VAL A 334 -1.37 20.82 12.86
CA VAL A 334 -1.48 20.81 11.39
C VAL A 334 -1.83 19.45 10.79
N SER A 335 -1.82 18.38 11.60
CA SER A 335 -2.32 17.07 11.16
C SER A 335 -3.85 17.10 11.14
N ARG A 336 -4.45 16.84 9.96
CA ARG A 336 -5.92 16.75 9.82
C ARG A 336 -6.49 15.70 10.76
N GLY A 337 -5.99 14.45 10.71
CA GLY A 337 -6.43 13.38 11.61
C GLY A 337 -6.20 13.70 13.09
N GLY A 338 -5.07 14.33 13.41
CA GLY A 338 -4.78 14.76 14.77
C GLY A 338 -5.72 15.86 15.29
N SER A 339 -6.09 16.82 14.44
CA SER A 339 -7.05 17.88 14.80
C SER A 339 -8.47 17.34 15.01
N ILE A 340 -8.88 16.31 14.24
CA ILE A 340 -10.16 15.62 14.42
C ILE A 340 -10.20 14.97 15.81
N MET A 341 -9.16 14.23 16.16
CA MET A 341 -9.07 13.58 17.47
C MET A 341 -8.96 14.59 18.62
N ALA A 342 -8.21 15.67 18.45
CA ALA A 342 -8.12 16.72 19.46
C ALA A 342 -9.50 17.37 19.72
N LYS A 343 -10.26 17.66 18.66
CA LYS A 343 -11.62 18.22 18.79
C LYS A 343 -12.56 17.24 19.50
N TRP A 344 -12.53 15.95 19.15
CA TRP A 344 -13.32 14.93 19.85
C TRP A 344 -12.96 14.86 21.34
N CYS A 345 -11.67 14.80 21.69
CA CYS A 345 -11.22 14.71 23.09
C CYS A 345 -11.67 15.94 23.90
N LEU A 346 -11.54 17.14 23.35
CA LEU A 346 -11.95 18.38 24.03
C LEU A 346 -13.47 18.49 24.21
N ALA A 347 -14.25 18.06 23.22
CA ALA A 347 -15.72 18.11 23.29
C ALA A 347 -16.29 17.15 24.33
N HIS A 348 -15.70 15.96 24.47
CA HIS A 348 -16.15 14.94 25.42
C HIS A 348 -15.43 15.00 26.77
N HIS A 349 -14.32 15.72 26.85
CA HIS A 349 -13.39 15.71 27.98
C HIS A 349 -12.98 14.28 28.39
N LYS A 350 -12.71 13.44 27.38
CA LYS A 350 -12.33 12.03 27.51
C LYS A 350 -11.01 11.74 26.80
N GLU A 351 -10.34 10.67 27.22
CA GLU A 351 -9.15 10.16 26.51
C GLU A 351 -9.54 9.65 25.13
N SER A 352 -8.61 9.74 24.18
CA SER A 352 -8.82 9.30 22.80
C SER A 352 -9.34 7.86 22.73
N PHE A 353 -10.52 7.66 22.13
CA PHE A 353 -11.08 6.31 21.97
C PHE A 353 -10.18 5.40 21.11
N LEU A 354 -9.33 5.97 20.25
CA LEU A 354 -8.32 5.23 19.48
C LEU A 354 -7.18 4.71 20.37
N TYR A 355 -6.87 5.43 21.45
CA TYR A 355 -5.89 5.00 22.45
C TYR A 355 -6.52 3.98 23.39
N GLU A 356 -7.75 4.20 23.85
CA GLU A 356 -8.44 3.30 24.78
C GLU A 356 -8.80 1.94 24.16
N ASN A 357 -9.01 1.88 22.84
CA ASN A 357 -9.34 0.65 22.11
C ASN A 357 -8.20 0.24 21.16
N PHE A 358 -6.95 0.39 21.61
CA PHE A 358 -5.78 0.02 20.80
C PHE A 358 -5.48 -1.49 20.80
N GLU A 359 -5.85 -2.20 21.88
CA GLU A 359 -5.89 -3.66 21.96
C GLU A 359 -7.11 -4.22 21.22
#